data_AF-A0A1V4QT28-F1
#
_entry.id   AF-A0A1V4QT28-F1
#
_cell.length_a   1.000
_cell.length_b   1.000
_cell.length_c   1.000
_cell.angle_alpha   90.00
_cell.angle_beta   90.00
_cell.angle_gamma   90.00
#
_symmetry.space_group_name_H-M   'P 1'
#
loop_
_entity.id
_entity.type
_entity.pdbx_description
1 polymer ?
#
loop_
_entity_poly.entity_id
_entity_poly.type
_entity_poly.pdbx_seq_one_letter_code
_entity_poly.pdbx_strand_id
1 'polypeptide(L)'
;MERIRARHTYFNYMHSVLLRRVSQQLPRWKFRQLAGDEVPRIRFPSKVYYARSKGAAMRVLKRLPNLSDVAVLTVDGLRGRDAIEVPYRPPETAPAVEVRDFGFNHLVLEVRAERECLLYYADGYDRFWTARVNGRRRKVYRANLVHKAVWIPPGRSRVRFEYNPWPARWPFWASLWFGACYVFWSIRPMRRPRRRGGGGRAVAGVADAPHD
;
A
#
# COMPACT_ATOMS: atom_id res chain seq x y z
N MET A 1 -2.85 -30.33 -11.00
CA MET A 1 -3.01 -30.29 -9.53
C MET A 1 -1.63 -30.18 -8.89
N GLU A 2 -1.09 -28.96 -8.80
CA GLU A 2 0.25 -28.75 -8.23
C GLU A 2 0.13 -27.79 -7.05
N ARG A 3 0.34 -28.33 -5.85
CA ARG A 3 0.34 -27.59 -4.60
C ARG A 3 1.58 -26.71 -4.58
N ILE A 4 1.43 -25.43 -4.90
CA ILE A 4 2.51 -24.44 -4.75
C ILE A 4 2.75 -24.21 -3.25
N ARG A 5 3.70 -24.98 -2.72
CA ARG A 5 4.26 -24.86 -1.38
C ARG A 5 5.53 -24.01 -1.50
N ALA A 6 5.41 -22.69 -1.38
CA ALA A 6 6.56 -21.79 -1.28
C ALA A 6 6.49 -21.04 0.06
N ARG A 7 7.24 -21.56 1.05
CA ARG A 7 7.74 -20.77 2.19
C ARG A 7 8.75 -19.77 1.62
N HIS A 8 8.66 -18.47 1.91
CA HIS A 8 9.83 -17.56 2.01
C HIS A 8 9.47 -16.17 2.60
N THR A 9 9.52 -16.12 3.94
CA THR A 9 10.29 -15.22 4.83
C THR A 9 10.17 -13.68 4.82
N TYR A 10 9.72 -12.97 3.78
CA TYR A 10 9.43 -11.50 3.91
C TYR A 10 7.93 -11.15 3.97
N PHE A 11 7.10 -12.12 3.60
CA PHE A 11 5.64 -12.07 3.55
C PHE A 11 4.95 -12.12 4.94
N ASN A 12 5.71 -12.24 6.03
CA ASN A 12 5.21 -12.52 7.37
C ASN A 12 5.31 -11.36 8.37
N TYR A 13 6.07 -10.29 8.13
CA TYR A 13 6.33 -9.34 9.22
C TYR A 13 5.12 -8.45 9.55
N MET A 14 4.53 -7.79 8.55
CA MET A 14 3.31 -6.98 8.73
C MET A 14 2.05 -7.85 8.89
N HIS A 15 2.04 -9.04 8.26
CA HIS A 15 1.03 -10.05 8.47
C HIS A 15 1.03 -10.54 9.93
N SER A 16 2.19 -10.83 10.52
CA SER A 16 2.26 -11.42 11.87
C SER A 16 1.76 -10.49 12.97
N VAL A 17 2.07 -9.18 12.93
CA VAL A 17 1.63 -8.26 14.00
C VAL A 17 0.14 -8.03 13.94
N LEU A 18 -0.40 -7.76 12.73
CA LEU A 18 -1.82 -7.48 12.57
C LEU A 18 -2.65 -8.75 12.74
N LEU A 19 -2.20 -9.89 12.20
CA LEU A 19 -2.82 -11.19 12.45
C LEU A 19 -2.73 -11.60 13.91
N ARG A 20 -1.64 -11.30 14.63
CA ARG A 20 -1.54 -11.56 16.09
C ARG A 20 -2.58 -10.75 16.86
N ARG A 21 -2.77 -9.47 16.51
CA ARG A 21 -3.83 -8.64 17.14
C ARG A 21 -5.25 -9.12 16.78
N VAL A 22 -5.43 -9.67 15.58
CA VAL A 22 -6.70 -10.27 15.15
C VAL A 22 -6.94 -11.64 15.81
N SER A 23 -5.90 -12.46 15.97
CA SER A 23 -5.98 -13.80 16.59
C SER A 23 -6.30 -13.72 18.07
N GLN A 24 -5.92 -12.64 18.75
CA GLN A 24 -6.33 -12.37 20.14
C GLN A 24 -7.83 -12.02 20.26
N GLN A 25 -8.49 -11.67 19.16
CA GLN A 25 -9.88 -11.19 19.14
C GLN A 25 -10.88 -12.19 18.55
N LEU A 26 -10.40 -13.31 18.00
CA LEU A 26 -11.23 -14.34 17.36
C LEU A 26 -10.86 -15.73 17.91
N PRO A 27 -11.82 -16.66 18.04
CA PRO A 27 -11.52 -18.06 18.32
C PRO A 27 -10.56 -18.65 17.28
N ARG A 28 -9.71 -19.60 17.68
CA ARG A 28 -8.67 -20.20 16.81
C ARG A 28 -9.23 -20.74 15.48
N TRP A 29 -10.36 -21.44 15.50
CA TRP A 29 -10.99 -21.98 14.29
C TRP A 29 -11.41 -20.87 13.31
N LYS A 30 -11.98 -19.78 13.83
CA LYS A 30 -12.41 -18.62 13.03
C LYS A 30 -11.20 -17.87 12.46
N PHE A 31 -10.12 -17.80 13.22
CA PHE A 31 -8.86 -17.25 12.76
C PHE A 31 -8.25 -18.08 11.61
N ARG A 32 -8.28 -19.42 11.65
CA ARG A 32 -7.78 -20.27 10.55
C ARG A 32 -8.54 -20.08 9.24
N GLN A 33 -9.87 -19.90 9.31
CA GLN A 33 -10.67 -19.52 8.16
C GLN A 33 -10.27 -18.14 7.61
N LEU A 34 -10.03 -17.17 8.49
CA LEU A 34 -9.58 -15.84 8.09
C LEU A 34 -8.15 -15.86 7.53
N ALA A 35 -7.24 -16.67 8.08
CA ALA A 35 -5.86 -16.78 7.62
C ALA A 35 -5.75 -17.38 6.21
N GLY A 36 -6.79 -18.09 5.75
CA GLY A 36 -6.78 -18.79 4.48
C GLY A 36 -6.11 -20.17 4.56
N ASP A 37 -6.01 -20.74 5.76
CA ASP A 37 -5.41 -22.05 6.00
C ASP A 37 -6.37 -23.20 5.66
N GLU A 38 -7.66 -23.00 5.91
CA GLU A 38 -8.72 -24.00 5.72
C GLU A 38 -9.54 -23.78 4.43
N VAL A 39 -9.30 -22.68 3.70
CA VAL A 39 -10.10 -22.26 2.54
C VAL A 39 -9.22 -21.90 1.34
N PRO A 40 -9.72 -22.06 0.09
CA PRO A 40 -8.99 -21.63 -1.09
C PRO A 40 -8.57 -20.16 -1.03
N ARG A 41 -7.35 -19.86 -1.48
CA ARG A 41 -6.83 -18.47 -1.48
C ARG A 41 -7.63 -17.55 -2.39
N ILE A 42 -8.13 -18.05 -3.52
CA ILE A 42 -9.00 -17.32 -4.43
C ILE A 42 -10.40 -17.89 -4.26
N ARG A 43 -11.39 -17.02 -4.02
CA ARG A 43 -12.77 -17.42 -3.79
C ARG A 43 -13.77 -16.34 -4.18
N PHE A 44 -15.03 -16.73 -4.26
CA PHE A 44 -16.16 -15.88 -4.63
C PHE A 44 -17.23 -15.96 -3.53
N PRO A 45 -17.17 -15.09 -2.51
CA PRO A 45 -18.11 -15.13 -1.39
C PRO A 45 -19.53 -14.81 -1.84
N SER A 46 -20.50 -15.49 -1.25
CA SER A 46 -21.92 -15.29 -1.55
C SER A 46 -22.52 -14.08 -0.84
N LYS A 47 -21.95 -13.70 0.31
CA LYS A 47 -22.38 -12.53 1.08
C LYS A 47 -21.27 -11.50 1.20
N VAL A 48 -21.63 -10.23 0.96
CA VAL A 48 -20.70 -9.11 1.01
C VAL A 48 -21.26 -8.01 1.91
N TYR A 49 -20.44 -7.56 2.86
CA TYR A 49 -20.76 -6.43 3.74
C TYR A 49 -19.79 -5.29 3.48
N TYR A 50 -20.31 -4.07 3.39
CA TYR A 50 -19.49 -2.87 3.43
C TYR A 50 -19.42 -2.34 4.85
N ALA A 51 -18.21 -2.20 5.39
CA ALA A 51 -17.95 -1.67 6.72
C ALA A 51 -17.22 -0.33 6.64
N ARG A 52 -17.64 0.62 7.47
CA ARG A 52 -17.11 2.00 7.44
C ARG A 52 -15.66 2.15 7.92
N SER A 53 -15.16 1.16 8.67
CA SER A 53 -13.82 1.18 9.25
C SER A 53 -13.34 -0.23 9.57
N LYS A 54 -12.03 -0.39 9.85
CA LYS A 54 -11.47 -1.65 10.35
C LYS A 54 -12.16 -2.10 11.66
N GLY A 55 -12.49 -1.17 12.56
CA GLY A 55 -13.16 -1.49 13.82
C GLY A 55 -14.59 -2.01 13.60
N ALA A 56 -15.33 -1.38 12.70
CA ALA A 56 -16.66 -1.85 12.31
C ALA A 56 -16.60 -3.22 11.62
N ALA A 57 -15.64 -3.42 10.72
CA ALA A 57 -15.41 -4.71 10.08
C ALA A 57 -15.11 -5.81 11.11
N MET A 58 -14.27 -5.53 12.11
CA MET A 58 -13.99 -6.47 13.21
C MET A 58 -15.26 -6.84 14.00
N ARG A 59 -16.13 -5.87 14.31
CA ARG A 59 -17.40 -6.14 15.02
C ARG A 59 -18.32 -7.05 14.21
N VAL A 60 -18.41 -6.86 12.90
CA VAL A 60 -19.17 -7.74 12.00
C VAL A 60 -18.57 -9.14 11.98
N LEU A 61 -17.26 -9.26 11.76
CA LEU A 61 -16.56 -10.55 11.72
C LEU A 61 -16.72 -11.36 13.01
N LYS A 62 -16.75 -10.71 14.18
CA LYS A 62 -16.98 -11.37 15.47
C LYS A 62 -18.36 -12.03 15.54
N ARG A 63 -19.39 -11.37 15.00
CA ARG A 63 -20.79 -11.81 15.02
C ARG A 63 -21.11 -12.89 13.98
N LEU A 64 -20.37 -12.93 12.87
CA LEU A 64 -20.61 -13.92 11.82
C LEU A 64 -20.24 -15.34 12.30
N PRO A 65 -21.12 -16.33 12.10
CA PRO A 65 -20.85 -17.71 12.49
C PRO A 65 -19.83 -18.40 11.58
N ASN A 66 -19.72 -17.98 10.32
CA ASN A 66 -18.79 -18.56 9.35
C ASN A 66 -18.17 -17.46 8.47
N LEU A 67 -16.87 -17.56 8.19
CA LEU A 67 -16.13 -16.64 7.35
C LEU A 67 -15.79 -17.21 5.96
N SER A 68 -16.04 -18.50 5.71
CA SER A 68 -15.69 -19.19 4.46
C SER A 68 -16.45 -18.68 3.24
N ASP A 69 -17.65 -18.12 3.44
CA ASP A 69 -18.55 -17.65 2.38
C ASP A 69 -18.92 -16.15 2.50
N VAL A 70 -18.23 -15.43 3.38
CA VAL A 70 -18.51 -14.01 3.64
C VAL A 70 -17.26 -13.15 3.42
N ALA A 71 -17.46 -11.98 2.82
CA ALA A 71 -16.46 -10.92 2.76
C ALA A 71 -16.98 -9.61 3.35
N VAL A 72 -16.22 -9.06 4.29
CA VAL A 72 -16.46 -7.73 4.86
C VAL A 72 -15.42 -6.77 4.26
N LEU A 73 -15.87 -5.85 3.41
CA LEU A 73 -15.02 -4.88 2.72
C LEU A 73 -15.00 -3.56 3.48
N THR A 74 -13.81 -3.04 3.75
CA THR A 74 -13.66 -1.71 4.34
C THR A 74 -13.83 -0.66 3.24
N VAL A 75 -14.76 0.28 3.43
CA VAL A 75 -15.03 1.38 2.50
C VAL A 75 -14.99 2.71 3.28
N ASP A 76 -14.11 3.60 2.87
CA ASP A 76 -14.04 4.95 3.42
C ASP A 76 -15.25 5.78 2.98
N GLY A 77 -15.81 6.59 3.88
CA GLY A 77 -16.91 7.50 3.58
C GLY A 77 -18.33 6.94 3.75
N LEU A 78 -18.49 5.70 4.22
CA LEU A 78 -19.80 5.20 4.66
C LEU A 78 -20.34 6.02 5.83
N ARG A 79 -21.53 6.60 5.65
CA ARG A 79 -22.26 7.34 6.68
C ARG A 79 -23.33 6.45 7.31
N GLY A 80 -23.58 6.62 8.62
CA GLY A 80 -24.60 5.88 9.36
C GLY A 80 -24.10 4.56 9.96
N ARG A 81 -24.73 3.43 9.56
CA ARG A 81 -24.52 2.10 10.18
C ARG A 81 -23.06 1.66 10.13
N ASP A 82 -22.67 0.84 11.10
CA ASP A 82 -21.31 0.27 11.17
C ASP A 82 -20.96 -0.57 9.93
N ALA A 83 -21.93 -1.36 9.46
CA ALA A 83 -21.84 -2.07 8.19
C ALA A 83 -23.21 -2.19 7.54
N ILE A 84 -23.19 -2.33 6.21
CA ILE A 84 -24.36 -2.50 5.36
C ILE A 84 -24.13 -3.74 4.51
N GLU A 85 -25.10 -4.63 4.45
CA GLU A 85 -25.08 -5.75 3.51
C GLU A 85 -25.27 -5.21 2.10
N VAL A 86 -24.37 -5.59 1.19
CA VAL A 86 -24.48 -5.19 -0.20
C VAL A 86 -25.62 -5.98 -0.81
N PRO A 87 -26.58 -5.34 -1.53
CA PRO A 87 -27.62 -6.03 -2.29
C PRO A 87 -26.99 -6.70 -3.52
N TYR A 88 -26.17 -7.71 -3.26
CA TYR A 88 -25.38 -8.47 -4.21
C TYR A 88 -26.01 -9.86 -4.36
N ARG A 89 -26.29 -10.26 -5.60
CA ARG A 89 -26.73 -11.62 -5.92
C ARG A 89 -25.53 -12.41 -6.45
N PRO A 90 -25.06 -13.43 -5.72
CA PRO A 90 -23.96 -14.25 -6.21
C PRO A 90 -24.35 -15.01 -7.49
N PRO A 91 -23.36 -15.37 -8.32
CA PRO A 91 -23.54 -16.33 -9.41
C PRO A 91 -24.15 -17.64 -8.90
N GLU A 92 -25.04 -18.23 -9.68
CA GLU A 92 -25.65 -19.54 -9.35
C GLU A 92 -24.61 -20.66 -9.48
N THR A 93 -23.78 -20.58 -10.52
CA THR A 93 -22.61 -21.43 -10.70
C THR A 93 -21.35 -20.74 -10.17
N ALA A 94 -20.50 -21.48 -9.47
CA ALA A 94 -19.20 -20.97 -9.03
C ALA A 94 -18.38 -20.45 -10.23
N PRO A 95 -17.87 -19.20 -10.17
CA PRO A 95 -17.06 -18.67 -11.26
C PRO A 95 -15.82 -19.52 -11.53
N ALA A 96 -15.55 -19.80 -12.81
CA ALA A 96 -14.32 -20.47 -13.21
C ALA A 96 -13.16 -19.48 -13.12
N VAL A 97 -12.06 -19.91 -12.50
CA VAL A 97 -10.86 -19.08 -12.34
C VAL A 97 -9.61 -19.84 -12.73
N GLU A 98 -8.75 -19.19 -13.50
CA GLU A 98 -7.48 -19.73 -13.94
C GLU A 98 -6.37 -18.73 -13.65
N VAL A 99 -5.30 -19.20 -12.98
CA VAL A 99 -4.12 -18.38 -12.71
C VAL A 99 -3.24 -18.41 -13.95
N ARG A 100 -3.03 -17.25 -14.57
CA ARG A 100 -2.18 -17.10 -15.76
C ARG A 100 -0.74 -16.76 -15.41
N ASP A 101 -0.56 -15.96 -14.37
CA ASP A 101 0.76 -15.49 -13.91
C ASP A 101 0.67 -15.13 -12.43
N PHE A 102 1.70 -15.48 -11.68
CA PHE A 102 1.76 -15.28 -10.24
C PHE A 102 3.20 -14.97 -9.82
N GLY A 103 3.35 -13.87 -9.08
CA GLY A 103 4.62 -13.49 -8.47
C GLY A 103 4.40 -12.71 -7.18
N PHE A 104 5.50 -12.24 -6.59
CA PHE A 104 5.45 -11.50 -5.32
C PHE A 104 4.70 -10.17 -5.42
N ASN A 105 4.79 -9.50 -6.57
CA ASN A 105 4.24 -8.15 -6.78
C ASN A 105 3.12 -8.12 -7.82
N HIS A 106 2.70 -9.28 -8.33
CA HIS A 106 1.67 -9.34 -9.36
C HIS A 106 0.88 -10.65 -9.33
N LEU A 107 -0.37 -10.58 -9.77
CA LEU A 107 -1.22 -11.75 -9.99
C LEU A 107 -2.10 -11.48 -11.21
N VAL A 108 -2.08 -12.38 -12.18
CA VAL A 108 -2.96 -12.34 -13.36
C VAL A 108 -3.87 -13.56 -13.35
N LEU A 109 -5.18 -13.28 -13.40
CA LEU A 109 -6.23 -14.29 -13.42
C LEU A 109 -7.09 -14.11 -14.68
N GLU A 110 -7.58 -15.23 -15.19
CA GLU A 110 -8.77 -15.25 -16.03
C GLU A 110 -9.95 -15.76 -15.23
N VAL A 111 -11.04 -14.99 -15.23
CA VAL A 111 -12.26 -15.30 -14.50
C VAL A 111 -13.41 -15.37 -15.51
N ARG A 112 -14.26 -16.38 -15.41
CA ARG A 112 -15.54 -16.47 -16.13
C ARG A 112 -16.65 -16.55 -15.10
N ALA A 113 -17.54 -15.56 -15.13
CA ALA A 113 -18.68 -15.49 -14.23
C ALA A 113 -19.94 -15.15 -15.02
N GLU A 114 -21.06 -15.77 -14.69
CA GLU A 114 -22.36 -15.47 -15.32
C GLU A 114 -22.93 -14.12 -14.88
N ARG A 115 -22.56 -13.67 -13.68
CA ARG A 115 -23.00 -12.43 -13.04
C ARG A 115 -21.81 -11.65 -12.50
N GLU A 116 -22.06 -10.41 -12.11
CA GLU A 116 -21.09 -9.68 -11.30
C GLU A 116 -20.76 -10.50 -10.05
N CYS A 117 -19.48 -10.59 -9.70
CA CYS A 117 -19.03 -11.33 -8.52
C CYS A 117 -17.87 -10.63 -7.84
N LEU A 118 -17.73 -10.85 -6.53
CA LEU A 118 -16.58 -10.37 -5.79
C LEU A 118 -15.46 -11.41 -5.88
N LEU A 119 -14.33 -11.07 -6.49
CA LEU A 119 -13.13 -11.89 -6.38
C LEU A 119 -12.42 -11.54 -5.08
N TYR A 120 -12.38 -12.50 -4.16
CA TYR A 120 -11.61 -12.42 -2.93
C TYR A 120 -10.29 -13.14 -3.11
N TYR A 121 -9.20 -12.48 -2.70
CA TYR A 121 -7.86 -13.04 -2.72
C TYR A 121 -7.23 -12.94 -1.31
N ALA A 122 -7.05 -14.10 -0.70
CA ALA A 122 -6.51 -14.34 0.63
C ALA A 122 -5.00 -14.09 0.70
N ASP A 123 -4.61 -12.87 0.38
CA ASP A 123 -3.24 -12.39 0.45
C ASP A 123 -3.27 -10.93 0.93
N GLY A 124 -2.21 -10.53 1.64
CA GLY A 124 -2.06 -9.27 2.32
C GLY A 124 -2.47 -8.07 1.46
N TYR A 125 -3.28 -7.21 2.06
CA TYR A 125 -3.67 -5.93 1.51
C TYR A 125 -2.67 -4.84 1.92
N ASP A 126 -2.35 -3.98 0.97
CA ASP A 126 -1.64 -2.72 1.17
C ASP A 126 -2.25 -1.65 0.25
N ARG A 127 -2.09 -0.37 0.61
CA ARG A 127 -2.63 0.77 -0.15
C ARG A 127 -2.02 0.92 -1.54
N PHE A 128 -0.84 0.34 -1.78
CA PHE A 128 -0.12 0.41 -3.05
C PHE A 128 -0.48 -0.73 -4.02
N TRP A 129 -1.39 -1.62 -3.64
CA TRP A 129 -1.98 -2.56 -4.58
C TRP A 129 -2.99 -1.87 -5.49
N THR A 130 -2.88 -2.17 -6.78
CA THR A 130 -3.86 -1.75 -7.80
C THR A 130 -4.41 -2.98 -8.50
N ALA A 131 -5.65 -2.87 -8.99
CA ALA A 131 -6.27 -3.89 -9.82
C ALA A 131 -6.75 -3.29 -11.14
N ARG A 132 -6.56 -4.04 -12.22
CA ARG A 132 -7.18 -3.79 -13.52
C ARG A 132 -8.06 -4.99 -13.86
N VAL A 133 -9.27 -4.73 -14.33
CA VAL A 133 -10.18 -5.73 -14.86
C VAL A 133 -10.50 -5.36 -16.29
N ASN A 134 -10.13 -6.21 -17.24
CA ASN A 134 -10.20 -5.93 -18.68
C ASN A 134 -9.51 -4.61 -19.05
N GLY A 135 -8.31 -4.40 -18.50
CA GLY A 135 -7.51 -3.18 -18.71
C GLY A 135 -7.98 -1.95 -17.93
N ARG A 136 -9.22 -1.93 -17.42
CA ARG A 136 -9.79 -0.78 -16.69
C ARG A 136 -9.42 -0.86 -15.21
N ARG A 137 -8.96 0.25 -14.63
CA ARG A 137 -8.65 0.34 -13.20
C ARG A 137 -9.90 0.10 -12.36
N ARG A 138 -9.80 -0.79 -11.38
CA ARG A 138 -10.85 -1.10 -10.40
C ARG A 138 -10.33 -0.86 -8.98
N LYS A 139 -11.26 -0.55 -8.08
CA LYS A 139 -10.96 -0.36 -6.66
C LYS A 139 -10.57 -1.69 -6.05
N VAL A 140 -9.42 -1.72 -5.37
CA VAL A 140 -9.02 -2.84 -4.51
C VAL A 140 -9.57 -2.57 -3.12
N TYR A 141 -10.43 -3.46 -2.64
CA TYR A 141 -11.02 -3.39 -1.32
C TYR A 141 -10.16 -4.15 -0.32
N ARG A 142 -10.02 -3.58 0.89
CA ARG A 142 -9.51 -4.33 2.04
C ARG A 142 -10.63 -5.23 2.57
N ALA A 143 -10.52 -6.52 2.30
CA ALA A 143 -11.46 -7.54 2.71
C ALA A 143 -11.01 -8.22 4.01
N ASN A 144 -11.95 -8.51 4.90
CA ASN A 144 -11.71 -9.26 6.14
C ASN A 144 -10.48 -8.74 6.91
N LEU A 145 -10.33 -7.41 6.97
CA LEU A 145 -9.24 -6.66 7.61
C LEU A 145 -7.86 -6.72 6.94
N VAL A 146 -7.47 -7.87 6.37
CA VAL A 146 -6.08 -8.12 5.94
C VAL A 146 -5.95 -8.52 4.48
N HIS A 147 -7.04 -8.91 3.82
CA HIS A 147 -7.02 -9.46 2.47
C HIS A 147 -7.46 -8.45 1.42
N LYS A 148 -7.33 -8.82 0.15
CA LYS A 148 -7.76 -7.98 -0.98
C LYS A 148 -8.94 -8.58 -1.73
N ALA A 149 -9.79 -7.70 -2.23
CA ALA A 149 -10.91 -8.10 -3.09
C ALA A 149 -11.18 -7.07 -4.18
N VAL A 150 -11.78 -7.51 -5.28
CA VAL A 150 -12.16 -6.66 -6.42
C VAL A 150 -13.45 -7.18 -7.05
N TRP A 151 -14.32 -6.27 -7.46
CA TRP A 151 -15.53 -6.62 -8.21
C TRP A 151 -15.20 -6.97 -9.67
N ILE A 152 -15.75 -8.08 -10.13
CA ILE A 152 -15.58 -8.61 -11.48
C ILE A 152 -16.93 -8.51 -12.21
N PRO A 153 -16.98 -7.86 -13.39
CA PRO A 153 -18.20 -7.81 -14.18
C PRO A 153 -18.54 -9.20 -14.76
N PRO A 154 -19.80 -9.41 -15.17
CA PRO A 154 -20.20 -10.65 -15.85
C PRO A 154 -19.40 -10.89 -17.14
N GLY A 155 -19.31 -12.15 -17.52
CA GLY A 155 -18.58 -12.64 -18.69
C GLY A 155 -17.14 -13.04 -18.39
N ARG A 156 -16.31 -13.05 -19.44
CA ARG A 156 -14.88 -13.35 -19.34
C ARG A 156 -14.11 -12.08 -18.97
N SER A 157 -13.36 -12.16 -17.88
CA SER A 157 -12.58 -11.04 -17.35
C SER A 157 -11.13 -11.43 -17.11
N ARG A 158 -10.19 -10.61 -17.61
CA ARG A 158 -8.78 -10.68 -17.24
C ARG A 158 -8.52 -9.73 -16.07
N VAL A 159 -8.16 -10.28 -14.93
CA VAL A 159 -7.93 -9.55 -13.68
C VAL A 159 -6.43 -9.50 -13.43
N ARG A 160 -5.89 -8.31 -13.20
CA ARG A 160 -4.47 -8.09 -12.91
C ARG A 160 -4.32 -7.29 -11.65
N PHE A 161 -3.71 -7.88 -10.63
CA PHE A 161 -3.21 -7.18 -9.45
C PHE A 161 -1.75 -6.82 -9.66
N GLU A 162 -1.37 -5.60 -9.32
CA GLU A 162 -0.01 -5.10 -9.37
C GLU A 162 0.29 -4.29 -8.10
N TYR A 163 1.39 -4.61 -7.43
CA TYR A 163 1.91 -3.86 -6.29
C TYR A 163 2.87 -2.78 -6.76
N ASN A 164 2.58 -1.52 -6.45
CA ASN A 164 3.34 -0.40 -6.99
C ASN A 164 3.55 0.73 -5.96
N PRO A 165 4.65 0.71 -5.17
CA PRO A 165 4.87 1.60 -4.03
C PRO A 165 5.38 3.01 -4.42
N TRP A 166 4.80 3.66 -5.43
CA TRP A 166 5.39 4.85 -6.08
C TRP A 166 5.79 6.05 -5.21
N PRO A 167 5.26 6.34 -4.01
CA PRO A 167 5.81 7.44 -3.22
C PRO A 167 7.14 7.11 -2.50
N ALA A 168 7.72 5.92 -2.65
CA ALA A 168 8.99 5.57 -2.00
C ALA A 168 10.27 6.08 -2.71
N ARG A 169 10.17 6.74 -3.87
CA ARG A 169 11.35 7.28 -4.57
C ARG A 169 11.71 8.71 -4.18
N TRP A 170 10.78 9.46 -3.59
CA TRP A 170 11.01 10.84 -3.16
C TRP A 170 12.14 11.02 -2.12
N PRO A 171 12.26 10.18 -1.08
CA PRO A 171 13.34 10.33 -0.10
C PRO A 171 14.72 10.16 -0.73
N PHE A 172 14.84 9.28 -1.73
CA PHE A 172 16.10 9.05 -2.45
C PHE A 172 16.55 10.31 -3.21
N TRP A 173 15.63 10.98 -3.90
CA TRP A 173 15.92 12.24 -4.60
C TRP A 173 16.16 13.40 -3.64
N ALA A 174 15.44 13.46 -2.51
CA ALA A 174 15.66 14.47 -1.49
C ALA A 174 17.07 14.37 -0.89
N SER A 175 17.54 13.16 -0.56
CA SER A 175 18.90 12.95 -0.03
C SER A 175 20.00 13.35 -1.01
N LEU A 176 19.83 13.06 -2.30
CA LEU A 176 20.77 13.50 -3.35
C LEU A 176 20.80 15.03 -3.46
N TRP A 177 19.64 15.68 -3.37
CA TRP A 177 19.53 17.13 -3.43
C TRP A 177 20.17 17.81 -2.21
N PHE A 178 19.91 17.32 -0.99
CA PHE A 178 20.57 17.81 0.23
C PHE A 178 22.09 17.60 0.19
N GLY A 179 22.56 16.45 -0.31
CA GLY A 179 23.99 16.19 -0.51
C GLY A 179 24.64 17.16 -1.49
N ALA A 180 23.99 17.44 -2.63
CA ALA A 180 24.46 18.41 -3.61
C ALA A 180 24.51 19.84 -3.04
N CYS A 181 23.49 20.25 -2.28
CA CYS A 181 23.48 21.54 -1.59
C CYS A 181 24.59 21.66 -0.54
N TYR A 182 24.86 20.59 0.21
CA TYR A 182 25.96 20.57 1.19
C TYR A 182 27.30 20.74 0.50
N VAL A 183 27.61 19.93 -0.52
CA VAL A 183 28.85 20.02 -1.30
C VAL A 183 29.01 21.42 -1.92
N PHE A 184 27.94 21.98 -2.48
CA PHE A 184 27.96 23.34 -3.02
C PHE A 184 28.25 24.40 -1.95
N TRP A 185 27.71 24.25 -0.74
CA TRP A 185 28.00 25.15 0.39
C TRP A 185 29.44 24.99 0.89
N SER A 186 29.96 23.77 0.96
CA SER A 186 31.33 23.46 1.41
C SER A 186 32.41 23.93 0.43
N ILE A 187 32.10 23.98 -0.87
CA ILE A 187 33.03 24.46 -1.92
C ILE A 187 33.00 25.99 -2.04
N ARG A 188 32.10 26.70 -1.34
CA ARG A 188 32.12 28.17 -1.35
C ARG A 188 33.47 28.65 -0.82
N PRO A 189 34.32 29.27 -1.66
CA PRO A 189 35.63 29.71 -1.22
C PRO A 189 35.40 30.73 -0.11
N MET A 190 35.92 30.43 1.08
CA MET A 190 36.08 31.42 2.15
C MET A 190 36.82 32.59 1.55
N ARG A 191 36.08 33.65 1.18
CA ARG A 191 36.64 34.93 0.81
C ARG A 191 37.36 35.43 2.05
N ARG A 192 38.65 35.09 2.17
CA ARG A 192 39.54 35.62 3.20
C ARG A 192 39.40 37.14 3.13
N PRO A 193 39.02 37.81 4.22
CA PRO A 193 38.97 39.26 4.22
C PRO A 193 40.36 39.75 3.82
N ARG A 194 40.45 40.48 2.71
CA ARG A 194 41.69 41.09 2.23
C ARG A 194 42.16 42.02 3.34
N ARG A 195 43.20 41.62 4.09
CA ARG A 195 43.89 42.48 5.07
C ARG A 195 44.21 43.79 4.36
N ARG A 196 43.53 44.87 4.77
CA ARG A 196 43.73 46.21 4.25
C ARG A 196 45.04 46.72 4.86
N GLY A 197 46.16 46.32 4.26
CA GLY A 197 47.45 46.96 4.47
C GLY A 197 47.51 48.22 3.63
N GLY A 198 47.52 49.37 4.29
CA GLY A 198 47.83 50.67 3.72
C GLY A 198 48.06 51.61 4.90
N GLY A 199 49.21 52.23 5.08
CA GLY A 199 50.29 52.54 4.16
C GLY A 199 50.78 53.91 4.63
N GLY A 200 52.06 54.01 5.00
CA GLY A 200 52.63 55.20 5.61
C GLY A 200 52.46 56.43 4.72
N ARG A 201 52.10 57.56 5.34
CA ARG A 201 52.30 58.88 4.77
C ARG A 201 53.64 59.41 5.26
N ALA A 202 54.64 59.29 4.39
CA ALA A 202 55.82 60.14 4.45
C ALA A 202 55.38 61.58 4.18
N VAL A 203 55.79 62.52 5.03
CA VAL A 203 55.66 63.95 4.79
C VAL A 203 57.08 64.51 4.77
N ALA A 204 57.63 64.63 3.56
CA ALA A 204 58.68 65.59 3.22
C ALA A 204 57.95 66.65 2.38
N GLY A 205 58.02 67.96 2.61
CA GLY A 205 59.06 68.79 3.20
C GLY A 205 59.42 69.84 2.14
N VAL A 206 59.05 71.11 2.32
CA VAL A 206 59.42 72.34 1.58
C VAL A 206 58.86 73.51 2.40
N ALA A 207 59.47 74.67 2.67
CA ALA A 207 60.83 75.22 2.65
C ALA A 207 60.72 76.64 3.30
N ASP A 208 61.88 77.27 3.51
CA ASP A 208 62.14 78.73 3.65
C ASP A 208 61.91 79.45 5.01
N ALA A 209 62.97 79.42 5.84
CA ALA A 209 63.91 80.51 6.19
C ALA A 209 63.40 81.90 6.68
N PRO A 210 64.28 82.83 7.13
CA PRO A 210 64.65 83.08 8.53
C PRO A 210 64.30 84.52 8.99
N HIS A 211 64.55 84.88 10.25
CA HIS A 211 65.10 86.19 10.65
C HIS A 211 65.49 86.20 12.15
N ASP A 212 66.78 86.49 12.37
CA ASP A 212 67.47 87.17 13.49
C ASP A 212 67.20 86.80 14.96
#